data_AF-A0A7Y5R5P5-F1
#
_entry.id   AF-A0A7Y5R5P5-F1
#
_cell.length_a   1.000
_cell.length_b   1.000
_cell.length_c   1.000
_cell.angle_alpha   90.00
_cell.angle_beta   90.00
_cell.angle_gamma   90.00
#
_symmetry.space_group_name_H-M   'P 1'
#
loop_
_entity.id
_entity.type
_entity.pdbx_description
1 polymer ?
#
loop_
_entity_poly.entity_id
_entity_poly.type
_entity_poly.pdbx_seq_one_letter_code
_entity_poly.pdbx_strand_id
1 'polypeptide(L)'
;MDGPEILIPLVAIVGFFCTVIFVVFIYFSSRHKERMALLEYGKDVNVFEKRPNRLRLLKQGIVAVMVGAGLLMGNVMTAFGADDEIVYLGMPLLMGGVGLIGFYLFLPRNSHDDVV
;
A
#
# COMPACT_ATOMS: atom_id res chain seq x y z
N MET A 1 -4.86 31.09 29.05
CA MET A 1 -4.98 29.90 28.19
C MET A 1 -4.32 30.26 26.89
N ASP A 2 -3.02 30.01 26.87
CA ASP A 2 -2.03 30.85 26.23
C ASP A 2 -1.85 30.47 24.76
N GLY A 3 -1.94 31.50 23.91
CA GLY A 3 -2.05 31.44 22.46
C GLY A 3 -0.85 31.01 21.59
N PRO A 4 0.29 30.50 22.10
CA PRO A 4 1.32 29.88 21.24
C PRO A 4 1.40 28.35 21.30
N GLU A 5 0.86 27.72 22.34
CA GLU A 5 1.18 26.31 22.67
C GLU A 5 0.49 25.29 21.75
N ILE A 6 -0.65 25.69 21.16
CA ILE A 6 -1.45 24.88 20.22
C ILE A 6 -0.90 24.99 18.78
N LEU A 7 -0.16 26.07 18.47
CA LEU A 7 0.34 26.31 17.12
C LEU A 7 1.47 25.32 16.75
N ILE A 8 2.33 24.99 17.71
CA ILE A 8 3.46 24.07 17.54
C ILE A 8 3.00 22.65 17.12
N PRO A 9 2.08 21.97 17.83
CA PRO A 9 1.62 20.64 17.43
C PRO A 9 0.83 20.68 16.12
N LEU A 10 0.07 21.75 15.85
CA LEU A 10 -0.68 21.89 14.60
C LEU A 10 0.24 21.98 13.38
N VAL A 11 1.30 22.80 13.46
CA VAL A 11 2.30 22.92 12.39
C VAL A 11 3.08 21.61 12.21
N ALA A 12 3.41 20.92 13.31
CA ALA A 12 4.10 19.63 13.24
C ALA A 12 3.27 18.56 12.52
N ILE A 13 1.97 18.45 12.84
CA ILE A 13 1.06 17.50 12.21
C ILE A 13 0.88 17.84 10.72
N VAL A 14 0.59 19.09 10.38
CA VAL A 14 0.39 19.51 8.97
C VAL A 14 1.68 19.33 8.16
N GLY A 15 2.84 19.67 8.73
CA GLY A 15 4.14 19.48 8.07
C GLY A 15 4.47 18.02 7.80
N PHE A 16 4.14 17.12 8.73
CA PHE A 16 4.30 15.68 8.54
C PHE A 16 3.42 15.15 7.40
N PHE A 17 2.14 15.54 7.37
CA PHE A 17 1.25 15.11 6.28
C PHE A 17 1.66 15.69 4.91
N CYS A 18 2.09 16.96 4.85
CA CYS A 18 2.58 17.58 3.63
C CYS A 18 3.83 16.87 3.08
N THR A 19 4.80 16.52 3.92
CA THR A 19 6.02 15.83 3.49
C THR A 19 5.73 14.43 2.96
N VAL A 20 4.85 13.67 3.62
CA VAL A 20 4.42 12.35 3.14
C VAL A 20 3.74 12.44 1.77
N ILE A 21 2.80 13.37 1.59
CA ILE A 21 2.11 13.59 0.31
C ILE A 21 3.10 14.03 -0.78
N PHE A 22 4.05 14.92 -0.43
CA PHE A 22 5.07 15.43 -1.36
C PHE A 22 5.99 14.32 -1.89
N VAL A 23 6.44 13.41 -1.01
CA VAL A 23 7.27 12.26 -1.40
C VAL A 23 6.48 11.31 -2.31
N VAL A 24 5.22 11.03 -1.98
CA VAL A 24 4.34 10.20 -2.82
C VAL A 24 4.11 10.84 -4.19
N PHE A 25 3.88 12.15 -4.24
CA PHE A 25 3.71 12.91 -5.48
C PHE A 25 4.94 12.85 -6.38
N ILE A 26 6.14 13.05 -5.82
CA ILE A 26 7.41 12.93 -6.56
C ILE A 26 7.59 11.50 -7.10
N TYR A 27 7.32 10.49 -6.28
CA TYR A 27 7.45 9.10 -6.72
C TYR A 27 6.50 8.77 -7.88
N PHE A 28 5.27 9.28 -7.84
CA PHE A 28 4.29 9.08 -8.92
C PHE A 28 4.65 9.89 -10.19
N SER A 29 5.17 11.11 -10.01
CA SER A 29 5.60 11.99 -11.10
C SER A 29 6.85 11.46 -11.82
N SER A 30 7.81 10.89 -11.08
CA SER A 30 9.01 10.26 -11.64
C SER A 30 8.67 9.15 -12.65
N ARG A 31 7.65 8.34 -12.36
CA ARG A 31 7.17 7.27 -13.27
C ARG A 31 6.46 7.78 -14.53
N HIS A 32 5.95 9.01 -14.52
CA HIS A 32 5.31 9.60 -15.70
C HIS A 32 6.33 10.17 -16.70
N LYS A 33 7.47 10.67 -16.20
CA LYS A 33 8.54 11.22 -17.06
C LYS A 33 9.34 10.14 -17.78
N GLU A 34 9.56 8.99 -17.15
CA GLU A 34 10.17 7.80 -17.80
C GLU A 34 9.37 7.36 -19.04
N ARG A 35 8.03 7.49 -19.01
CA ARG A 35 7.12 7.07 -20.10
C ARG A 35 7.08 8.03 -21.29
N MET A 36 7.40 9.31 -21.10
CA MET A 36 7.39 10.29 -22.20
C MET A 36 8.70 10.28 -22.98
N ALA A 37 9.83 10.09 -22.29
CA ALA A 37 11.15 9.98 -22.93
C ALA A 37 11.26 8.77 -23.88
N LEU A 38 10.51 7.69 -23.62
CA LEU A 38 10.48 6.49 -24.45
C LEU A 38 9.55 6.61 -25.66
N LEU A 39 8.65 7.60 -25.70
CA LEU A 39 7.80 7.90 -26.86
C LEU A 39 8.53 8.77 -27.89
N GLU A 40 9.45 9.63 -27.46
CA GLU A 40 10.24 10.51 -28.35
C GLU A 40 11.33 9.77 -29.14
N TYR A 41 11.73 8.57 -28.70
CA TYR A 41 12.83 7.80 -29.33
C TYR A 41 12.39 6.69 -30.31
N GLY A 42 11.12 6.60 -30.68
CA GLY A 42 10.67 5.82 -31.85
C GLY A 42 11.07 4.34 -31.87
N LYS A 43 11.25 3.70 -30.71
CA LYS A 43 11.65 2.29 -30.60
C LYS A 43 10.47 1.43 -30.15
N ASP A 44 9.86 0.77 -31.12
CA ASP A 44 8.91 -0.36 -31.01
C ASP A 44 7.85 -0.28 -29.90
N VAL A 45 6.67 0.22 -30.28
CA VAL A 45 5.49 0.37 -29.43
C VAL A 45 4.84 -1.00 -29.08
N ASN A 46 5.33 -2.12 -29.60
CA ASN A 46 4.84 -3.46 -29.25
C ASN A 46 5.49 -4.09 -28.00
N VAL A 47 6.55 -3.48 -27.43
CA VAL A 47 7.17 -3.97 -26.17
C VAL A 47 6.62 -3.22 -24.94
N PHE A 48 5.68 -2.28 -25.14
CA PHE A 48 5.05 -1.49 -24.07
C PHE A 48 3.58 -1.84 -23.81
N GLU A 49 3.11 -3.03 -24.18
CA GLU A 49 2.07 -3.69 -23.39
C GLU A 49 2.68 -4.15 -22.05
N LYS A 50 3.16 -3.19 -21.24
CA LYS A 50 3.36 -3.38 -19.81
C LYS A 50 1.96 -3.55 -19.25
N ARG A 51 1.41 -4.76 -19.33
CA ARG A 51 0.14 -5.13 -18.69
C ARG A 51 0.20 -4.54 -17.29
N PRO A 52 -0.66 -3.57 -16.95
CA PRO A 52 -0.55 -2.84 -15.70
C PRO A 52 -0.48 -3.88 -14.61
N ASN A 53 0.64 -3.97 -13.88
CA ASN A 53 1.01 -5.10 -13.02
C ASN A 53 -0.20 -5.59 -12.20
N ARG A 54 -1.01 -6.46 -12.79
CA ARG A 54 -2.35 -6.78 -12.30
C ARG A 54 -2.21 -7.52 -10.98
N LEU A 55 -1.13 -8.31 -10.91
CA LEU A 55 -0.59 -8.96 -9.73
C LEU A 55 -0.21 -7.99 -8.61
N ARG A 56 0.33 -6.80 -8.93
CA ARG A 56 0.72 -5.81 -7.92
C ARG A 56 -0.49 -5.07 -7.36
N LEU A 57 -1.48 -4.73 -8.19
CA LEU A 57 -2.77 -4.23 -7.73
C LEU A 57 -3.53 -5.29 -6.90
N LEU A 58 -3.52 -6.54 -7.35
CA LEU A 58 -4.18 -7.65 -6.67
C LEU A 58 -3.54 -7.94 -5.31
N LYS A 59 -2.20 -7.92 -5.22
CA LYS A 59 -1.46 -8.02 -3.96
C LYS A 59 -1.86 -6.92 -2.98
N GLN A 60 -1.93 -5.66 -3.45
CA GLN A 60 -2.33 -4.53 -2.61
C GLN A 60 -3.80 -4.63 -2.17
N GLY A 61 -4.69 -5.08 -3.05
CA GLY A 61 -6.10 -5.30 -2.74
C GLY A 61 -6.34 -6.38 -1.68
N ILE A 62 -5.68 -7.54 -1.80
CA ILE A 62 -5.82 -8.65 -0.84
C ILE A 62 -5.33 -8.25 0.55
N VAL A 63 -4.20 -7.55 0.64
CA VAL A 63 -3.69 -7.03 1.92
C VAL A 63 -4.67 -6.02 2.52
N ALA A 64 -5.20 -5.08 1.73
CA ALA A 64 -6.17 -4.10 2.22
C ALA A 64 -7.45 -4.75 2.77
N VAL A 65 -7.98 -5.77 2.08
CA VAL A 65 -9.16 -6.51 2.54
C VAL A 65 -8.89 -7.28 3.83
N MET A 66 -7.74 -7.96 3.93
CA MET A 66 -7.37 -8.74 5.12
C MET A 66 -7.08 -7.86 6.33
N VAL A 67 -6.44 -6.70 6.14
CA VAL A 67 -6.23 -5.70 7.22
C VAL A 67 -7.57 -5.16 7.72
N GLY A 68 -8.49 -4.81 6.81
CA GLY A 68 -9.84 -4.38 7.18
C GLY A 68 -10.63 -5.46 7.93
N ALA A 69 -10.58 -6.70 7.46
CA ALA A 69 -11.21 -7.83 8.13
C ALA A 69 -10.59 -8.12 9.52
N GLY A 70 -9.28 -7.98 9.65
CA GLY A 70 -8.59 -8.10 10.94
C GLY A 70 -8.95 -7.00 11.94
N LEU A 71 -9.29 -5.81 11.47
CA LEU A 71 -9.78 -4.73 12.33
C LEU A 71 -11.18 -5.03 12.88
N LEU A 72 -12.06 -5.58 12.05
CA LEU A 72 -13.40 -6.03 12.48
C LEU A 72 -13.29 -7.20 13.47
N MET A 73 -12.43 -8.17 13.18
CA MET A 73 -12.16 -9.31 14.06
C MET A 73 -11.57 -8.85 15.40
N GLY A 74 -10.68 -7.84 15.37
CA GLY A 74 -10.11 -7.24 16.56
C GLY A 74 -11.16 -6.63 17.48
N ASN A 75 -12.09 -5.85 16.94
CA ASN A 75 -13.17 -5.24 17.73
C ASN A 75 -14.05 -6.31 18.42
N VAL A 76 -14.31 -7.44 17.75
CA VAL A 76 -15.01 -8.57 18.37
C VAL A 76 -14.20 -9.16 19.52
N MET A 77 -12.88 -9.29 19.38
CA MET A 77 -12.01 -9.86 20.41
C MET A 77 -11.85 -8.94 21.63
N THR A 78 -11.79 -7.63 21.41
CA THR A 78 -11.90 -6.60 22.46
C THR A 78 -13.15 -6.82 23.30
N ALA A 79 -14.30 -7.11 22.69
CA ALA A 79 -15.55 -7.35 23.41
C ALA A 79 -15.52 -8.61 24.31
N PHE A 80 -14.57 -9.54 24.07
CA PHE A 80 -14.34 -10.72 24.92
C PHE A 80 -13.34 -10.46 26.07
N GLY A 81 -12.89 -9.22 26.26
CA GLY A 81 -11.98 -8.84 27.34
C GLY A 81 -10.49 -8.93 26.98
N ALA A 82 -10.17 -8.96 25.68
CA ALA A 82 -8.79 -8.85 25.21
C ALA A 82 -8.32 -7.38 25.23
N ASP A 83 -7.02 -7.17 25.44
CA ASP A 83 -6.41 -5.84 25.54
C ASP A 83 -6.49 -5.08 24.21
N ASP A 84 -7.15 -3.92 24.23
CA ASP A 84 -7.45 -3.12 23.05
C ASP A 84 -6.19 -2.79 22.25
N GLU A 85 -5.11 -2.39 22.92
CA GLU A 85 -3.91 -1.92 22.23
C GLU A 85 -3.23 -3.05 21.44
N ILE A 86 -3.19 -4.25 22.03
CA ILE A 86 -2.58 -5.43 21.41
C ILE A 86 -3.46 -5.95 20.28
N VAL A 87 -4.78 -5.90 20.45
CA VAL A 87 -5.74 -6.45 19.49
C VAL A 87 -5.87 -5.58 18.25
N TYR A 88 -5.98 -4.26 18.41
CA TYR A 88 -6.05 -3.32 17.28
C TYR A 88 -4.74 -3.25 16.47
N LEU A 89 -3.58 -3.46 17.12
CA LEU A 89 -2.30 -3.55 16.40
C LEU A 89 -2.06 -4.95 15.81
N GLY A 90 -2.35 -5.99 16.59
CA GLY A 90 -1.98 -7.37 16.28
C GLY A 90 -2.89 -8.05 15.26
N MET A 91 -4.22 -7.93 15.38
CA MET A 91 -5.15 -8.65 14.51
C MET A 91 -5.08 -8.22 13.03
N PRO A 92 -5.06 -6.91 12.70
CA PRO A 92 -4.92 -6.48 11.31
C PRO A 92 -3.57 -6.86 10.71
N LEU A 93 -2.49 -6.83 11.50
CA LEU A 93 -1.15 -7.22 11.05
C LEU A 93 -1.06 -8.72 10.77
N LEU A 94 -1.62 -9.54 11.66
CA LEU A 94 -1.68 -11.00 11.50
C LEU A 94 -2.55 -11.39 10.31
N MET A 95 -3.78 -10.87 10.20
CA MET A 95 -4.63 -11.17 9.03
C MET A 95 -4.02 -10.64 7.75
N GLY A 96 -3.46 -9.42 7.75
CA GLY A 96 -2.73 -8.88 6.60
C GLY A 96 -1.57 -9.79 6.16
N GLY A 97 -0.81 -10.35 7.11
CA GLY A 97 0.25 -11.32 6.86
C GLY A 97 -0.25 -12.63 6.26
N VAL A 98 -1.34 -13.20 6.81
CA VAL A 98 -2.00 -14.40 6.26
C VAL A 98 -2.48 -14.14 4.82
N GLY A 99 -2.98 -12.94 4.54
CA GLY A 99 -3.39 -12.52 3.19
C GLY A 99 -2.25 -12.51 2.20
N LEU A 100 -1.06 -12.09 2.65
CA LEU A 100 0.15 -12.05 1.82
C LEU A 100 0.66 -13.46 1.51
N ILE A 101 0.68 -14.35 2.51
CA ILE A 101 1.10 -15.76 2.36
C ILE A 101 0.09 -16.50 1.47
N GLY A 102 -1.21 -16.27 1.70
CA GLY A 102 -2.28 -16.81 0.88
C GLY A 102 -2.17 -16.39 -0.58
N PHE A 103 -1.90 -15.10 -0.84
CA PHE A 103 -1.65 -14.61 -2.20
C PHE A 103 -0.46 -15.31 -2.86
N TYR A 104 0.63 -15.53 -2.13
CA TYR A 104 1.82 -16.22 -2.65
C TYR A 104 1.54 -17.70 -2.97
N LEU A 105 0.70 -18.36 -2.15
CA LEU A 105 0.34 -19.77 -2.32
C LEU A 105 -0.71 -19.99 -3.42
N PHE A 106 -1.65 -19.04 -3.58
CA PHE A 106 -2.67 -19.07 -4.63
C PHE A 106 -2.15 -18.63 -5.99
N LEU A 107 -1.01 -17.94 -6.04
CA LEU A 107 -0.39 -17.59 -7.31
C LEU A 107 0.14 -18.89 -7.94
N PRO A 108 -0.47 -19.38 -9.04
CA PRO A 108 0.01 -20.60 -9.68
C PRO A 108 1.44 -20.34 -10.14
N ARG A 109 2.36 -21.31 -9.93
CA ARG A 109 3.76 -21.28 -10.38
C ARG A 109 3.92 -21.25 -11.93
N ASN A 110 3.00 -20.68 -12.69
CA ASN A 110 2.97 -20.78 -14.15
C ASN A 110 3.36 -19.48 -14.89
N SER A 111 4.46 -18.84 -14.49
CA SER A 111 5.06 -17.78 -15.32
C SER A 111 6.59 -17.92 -15.37
N HIS A 112 7.02 -19.14 -15.68
CA HIS A 112 8.40 -19.44 -16.05
C HIS A 112 8.60 -19.55 -17.57
N ASP A 113 7.63 -19.14 -18.41
CA ASP A 113 7.68 -19.35 -19.86
C ASP A 113 7.21 -18.12 -20.67
N ASP A 114 7.91 -16.99 -20.54
CA ASP A 114 7.71 -15.82 -21.41
C ASP A 114 9.05 -15.19 -21.86
N VAL A 115 10.12 -15.99 -21.89
CA VAL A 115 11.43 -15.64 -22.48
C VAL A 115 12.01 -16.83 -23.25
N VAL A 116 11.46 -17.09 -24.44
CA VAL A 116 12.19 -17.61 -25.61
C VAL A 116 11.64 -16.92 -26.85
#